data_AF-A0A9D4TX18-F1
#
_entry.id   AF-A0A9D4TX18-F1
#
_cell.length_a   1.000
_cell.length_b   1.000
_cell.length_c   1.000
_cell.angle_alpha   90.00
_cell.angle_beta   90.00
_cell.angle_gamma   90.00
#
_symmetry.space_group_name_H-M   'P 1'
#
loop_
_entity.id
_entity.type
_entity.pdbx_description
1 polymer ?
#
loop_
_entity_poly.entity_id
_entity_poly.type
_entity_poly.pdbx_seq_one_letter_code
_entity_poly.pdbx_strand_id
1 'polypeptide(L)'
;MSRKLLLALLFSSVLAFACVVRAEDVEAEVDDDDEDDDDEERAHLIVRRTVADERPLEGKQTTVTISIYNAGNAPATNVKVAEATWPEDSFDVVGDMAASFDKIPEGISVQHTYKVTSKEASTVQVPGTRVAYTPSEGEFEQVATGPQLLFHTHTILESLTVKALQFGSTFTGGNFNSVQDWLRGAYVAGGLAAALAAYRAYSSMAVSNATRKRARALASLGELEKEK
;
A
#
# COMPACT_ATOMS: atom_id res chain seq x y z
N MET A 1 -0.86 -22.37 -49.52
CA MET A 1 -0.32 -23.71 -49.18
C MET A 1 1.13 -23.75 -49.63
N SER A 2 2.18 -24.08 -48.87
CA SER A 2 2.40 -24.27 -47.43
C SER A 2 3.93 -24.20 -47.24
N ARG A 3 4.41 -23.42 -46.25
CA ARG A 3 5.81 -23.17 -45.90
C ARG A 3 6.54 -24.38 -45.27
N LYS A 4 6.19 -25.62 -45.64
CA LYS A 4 6.66 -26.84 -44.97
C LYS A 4 7.50 -27.78 -45.85
N LEU A 5 8.18 -27.25 -46.86
CA LEU A 5 9.02 -28.06 -47.75
C LEU A 5 10.30 -27.30 -48.12
N LEU A 6 11.06 -26.91 -47.10
CA LEU A 6 12.40 -26.34 -47.24
C LEU A 6 13.29 -26.91 -46.11
N LEU A 7 13.17 -28.23 -45.94
CA LEU A 7 13.90 -29.06 -44.99
C LEU A 7 14.49 -30.25 -45.76
N ALA A 8 15.45 -29.97 -46.63
CA ALA A 8 16.38 -30.97 -47.18
C ALA A 8 17.41 -30.24 -48.03
N LEU A 9 18.67 -30.65 -47.94
CA LEU A 9 19.82 -30.21 -48.73
C LEU A 9 20.43 -28.86 -48.34
N LEU A 10 21.20 -28.86 -47.26
CA LEU A 10 22.51 -28.20 -47.21
C LEU A 10 23.33 -28.84 -46.08
N PHE A 11 23.60 -30.14 -46.25
CA PHE A 11 24.60 -30.88 -45.48
C PHE A 11 25.68 -31.29 -46.48
N SER A 12 26.78 -30.53 -46.56
CA SER A 12 28.06 -31.04 -47.05
C SER A 12 29.18 -30.04 -46.79
N SER A 13 30.23 -30.54 -46.11
CA SER A 13 31.62 -30.08 -46.19
C SER A 13 31.97 -28.75 -45.54
N VAL A 14 32.73 -28.79 -44.43
CA VAL A 14 34.19 -28.73 -44.48
C VAL A 14 34.76 -29.28 -43.15
N LEU A 15 35.80 -30.09 -43.32
CA LEU A 15 36.53 -30.89 -42.35
C LEU A 15 37.66 -30.10 -41.66
N ALA A 16 38.00 -30.54 -40.45
CA ALA A 16 39.30 -30.43 -39.77
C ALA A 16 39.68 -29.13 -39.04
N PHE A 17 39.68 -29.20 -37.71
CA PHE A 17 40.96 -29.10 -36.97
C PHE A 17 40.88 -29.87 -35.64
N ALA A 18 41.94 -30.61 -35.36
CA ALA A 18 42.08 -31.53 -34.26
C ALA A 18 42.24 -30.83 -32.91
N CYS A 19 41.56 -31.34 -31.88
CA CYS A 19 42.14 -31.41 -30.53
C CYS A 19 41.57 -32.66 -29.85
N VAL A 20 42.45 -33.65 -29.71
CA VAL A 20 42.23 -34.83 -28.87
C VAL A 20 42.23 -34.35 -27.43
N VAL A 21 41.07 -34.37 -26.78
CA VAL A 21 40.97 -34.42 -25.32
C VAL A 21 40.21 -35.70 -25.01
N ARG A 22 40.97 -36.70 -24.58
CA ARG A 22 40.50 -37.95 -24.01
C ARG A 22 39.86 -37.61 -22.66
N ALA A 23 38.54 -37.48 -22.62
CA ALA A 23 37.79 -37.51 -21.38
C ALA A 23 37.74 -38.97 -20.94
N GLU A 24 38.27 -39.24 -19.75
CA GLU A 24 38.06 -40.51 -19.06
C GLU A 24 36.63 -40.46 -18.53
N ASP A 25 35.79 -41.38 -19.00
CA ASP A 25 34.45 -41.61 -18.47
C ASP A 25 34.62 -42.07 -17.01
N VAL A 26 34.53 -41.12 -16.09
CA VAL A 26 34.22 -41.39 -14.69
C VAL A 26 32.73 -41.65 -14.68
N GLU A 27 32.35 -42.93 -14.61
CA GLU A 27 30.97 -43.30 -14.29
C GLU A 27 30.65 -42.66 -12.94
N ALA A 28 29.84 -41.61 -12.99
CA ALA A 28 29.22 -41.05 -11.81
C ALA A 28 28.26 -42.11 -11.30
N GLU A 29 28.68 -42.84 -10.27
CA GLU A 29 27.75 -43.57 -9.41
C GLU A 29 26.76 -42.53 -8.89
N VAL A 30 25.54 -42.60 -9.41
CA VAL A 30 24.38 -41.92 -8.84
C VAL A 30 24.08 -42.71 -7.58
N ASP A 31 24.61 -42.25 -6.45
CA ASP A 31 24.07 -42.61 -5.14
C ASP A 31 22.64 -42.08 -5.13
N ASP A 32 21.70 -42.98 -5.43
CA ASP A 32 20.31 -42.86 -5.01
C ASP A 32 20.29 -43.07 -3.48
N ASP A 33 20.89 -42.15 -2.75
CA ASP A 33 20.51 -41.89 -1.36
C ASP A 33 19.17 -41.17 -1.45
N ASP A 34 18.10 -41.94 -1.60
CA ASP A 34 16.77 -41.52 -1.19
C ASP A 34 16.89 -41.14 0.29
N GLU A 35 17.14 -39.86 0.56
CA GLU A 35 17.04 -39.26 1.88
C GLU A 35 15.63 -39.60 2.38
N ASP A 36 15.57 -40.56 3.31
CA ASP A 36 14.47 -40.72 4.24
C ASP A 36 14.32 -39.36 4.94
N ASP A 37 13.53 -38.46 4.36
CA ASP A 37 12.85 -37.37 5.07
C ASP A 37 11.89 -38.06 6.05
N ASP A 38 12.46 -38.66 7.09
CA ASP A 38 11.74 -39.08 8.28
C ASP A 38 10.89 -37.87 8.69
N ASP A 39 9.57 -38.08 8.73
CA ASP A 39 8.57 -37.13 9.26
C ASP A 39 8.87 -36.88 10.75
N GLU A 40 10.01 -36.27 11.07
CA GLU A 40 10.37 -35.87 12.42
C GLU A 40 9.27 -34.93 12.91
N GLU A 41 8.55 -35.37 13.94
CA GLU A 41 7.50 -34.60 14.59
C GLU A 41 8.10 -33.34 15.22
N ARG A 42 8.19 -32.26 14.44
CA ARG A 42 8.84 -31.00 14.80
C ARG A 42 7.97 -29.81 14.47
N ALA A 43 7.88 -28.89 15.42
CA ALA A 43 7.22 -27.63 15.20
C ALA A 43 8.08 -26.69 14.35
N HIS A 44 7.45 -25.90 13.50
CA HIS A 44 8.11 -24.86 12.71
C HIS A 44 7.31 -23.57 12.80
N LEU A 45 7.81 -22.56 13.53
CA LEU A 45 7.09 -21.31 13.72
C LEU A 45 7.42 -20.28 12.64
N ILE A 46 6.36 -19.75 12.02
CA ILE A 46 6.42 -18.62 11.09
C ILE A 46 5.85 -17.39 11.78
N VAL A 47 6.61 -16.29 11.74
CA VAL A 47 6.22 -15.02 12.37
C VAL A 47 5.88 -13.98 11.32
N ARG A 48 4.68 -13.42 11.41
CA ARG A 48 4.20 -12.34 10.54
C ARG A 48 3.83 -11.14 11.38
N ARG A 49 4.21 -9.95 10.91
CA ARG A 49 3.78 -8.67 11.49
C ARG A 49 2.82 -7.96 10.56
N THR A 50 1.81 -7.28 11.10
CA THR A 50 0.86 -6.48 10.32
C THR A 50 0.50 -5.21 11.09
N VAL A 51 0.42 -4.09 10.38
CA VAL A 51 0.01 -2.80 10.92
C VAL A 51 -1.43 -2.54 10.47
N ALA A 52 -2.30 -2.13 11.39
CA ALA A 52 -3.73 -1.96 11.11
C ALA A 52 -4.03 -0.80 10.14
N ASP A 53 -3.31 0.32 10.25
CA ASP A 53 -3.46 1.45 9.34
C ASP A 53 -2.52 1.29 8.13
N GLU A 54 -3.05 1.36 6.90
CA GLU A 54 -2.24 1.38 5.66
C GLU A 54 -1.34 2.63 5.59
N ARG A 55 -1.82 3.74 6.14
CA ARG A 55 -1.10 5.02 6.26
C ARG A 55 -1.15 5.49 7.71
N PRO A 56 -0.22 5.03 8.57
CA PRO A 56 -0.09 5.52 9.93
C PRO A 56 0.16 7.03 9.93
N LEU A 57 -0.49 7.75 10.85
CA LEU A 57 -0.36 9.20 10.97
C LEU A 57 0.42 9.56 12.23
N GLU A 58 1.20 10.63 12.15
CA GLU A 58 1.77 11.26 13.34
C GLU A 58 0.67 11.65 14.34
N GLY A 59 0.96 11.49 15.63
CA GLY A 59 0.03 11.73 16.74
C GLY A 59 -1.16 10.76 16.84
N LYS A 60 -1.35 9.85 15.87
CA LYS A 60 -2.43 8.85 15.88
C LYS A 60 -1.89 7.49 16.26
N GLN A 61 -2.55 6.86 17.22
CA GLN A 61 -2.25 5.49 17.63
C GLN A 61 -2.64 4.49 16.53
N THR A 62 -1.71 3.61 16.16
CA THR A 62 -1.97 2.45 15.31
C THR A 62 -1.73 1.15 16.08
N THR A 63 -2.32 0.05 15.61
CA THR A 63 -2.16 -1.27 16.23
C THR A 63 -1.24 -2.12 15.37
N VAL A 64 -0.26 -2.75 16.02
CA VAL A 64 0.61 -3.75 15.41
C VAL A 64 0.23 -5.12 15.94
N THR A 65 -0.02 -6.04 15.02
CA THR A 65 -0.36 -7.42 15.31
C THR A 65 0.79 -8.33 14.87
N ILE A 66 1.31 -9.10 15.80
CA ILE A 66 2.23 -10.20 15.56
C ILE A 66 1.40 -11.47 15.50
N SER A 67 1.43 -12.17 14.37
CA SER A 67 0.81 -13.48 14.17
C SER A 67 1.90 -14.53 14.11
N ILE A 68 1.76 -15.58 14.91
CA ILE A 68 2.70 -16.69 14.98
C ILE A 68 1.93 -17.93 14.56
N TYR A 69 2.37 -18.56 13.48
CA TYR A 69 1.74 -19.74 12.89
C TYR A 69 2.68 -20.93 13.00
N ASN A 70 2.19 -22.07 13.47
CA ASN A 70 2.96 -23.31 13.46
C ASN A 70 2.72 -24.07 12.15
N ALA A 71 3.70 -24.04 11.26
CA ALA A 71 3.72 -24.74 9.98
C ALA A 71 4.34 -26.14 10.05
N GLY A 72 4.80 -26.57 11.24
CA GLY A 72 5.32 -27.92 11.46
C GLY A 72 4.21 -28.95 11.63
N ASN A 73 4.63 -30.20 11.80
CA ASN A 73 3.79 -31.39 12.02
C ASN A 73 3.71 -31.80 13.51
N ALA A 74 4.20 -30.96 14.42
CA ALA A 74 4.14 -31.18 15.87
C ALA A 74 3.90 -29.86 16.63
N PRO A 75 3.43 -29.91 17.89
CA PRO A 75 3.14 -28.69 18.65
C PRO A 75 4.39 -28.01 19.20
N ALA A 76 4.52 -26.69 18.97
CA ALA A 76 5.55 -25.88 19.62
C ALA A 76 5.20 -25.65 21.09
N THR A 77 6.19 -25.71 21.99
CA THR A 77 6.01 -25.44 23.42
C THR A 77 6.94 -24.33 23.92
N ASN A 78 6.65 -23.77 25.10
CA ASN A 78 7.45 -22.71 25.74
C ASN A 78 7.71 -21.50 24.83
N VAL A 79 6.71 -21.08 24.07
CA VAL A 79 6.85 -20.04 23.05
C VAL A 79 6.96 -18.67 23.73
N LYS A 80 8.08 -18.00 23.55
CA LYS A 80 8.38 -16.67 24.11
C LYS A 80 8.63 -15.68 22.98
N VAL A 81 7.77 -14.68 22.90
CA VAL A 81 7.86 -13.58 21.95
C VAL A 81 8.64 -12.45 22.59
N ALA A 82 9.66 -11.97 21.89
CA ALA A 82 10.41 -10.76 22.22
C ALA A 82 10.39 -9.83 21.01
N GLU A 83 9.63 -8.74 21.13
CA GLU A 83 9.59 -7.68 20.11
C GLU A 83 10.80 -6.75 20.25
N ALA A 84 11.26 -6.21 19.13
CA ALA A 84 12.35 -5.24 19.10
C ALA A 84 11.88 -3.89 19.66
N THR A 85 12.71 -3.27 20.50
CA THR A 85 12.43 -1.96 21.09
C THR A 85 12.24 -0.89 20.01
N TRP A 86 11.15 -0.13 20.12
CA TRP A 86 10.91 1.03 19.26
C TRP A 86 11.74 2.23 19.76
N PRO A 87 12.16 3.15 18.87
CA PRO A 87 12.85 4.36 19.31
C PRO A 87 11.95 5.25 20.19
N GLU A 88 12.23 5.31 21.49
CA GLU A 88 11.40 6.03 22.48
C GLU A 88 11.33 7.54 22.20
N ASP A 89 12.36 8.10 21.58
CA ASP A 89 12.40 9.52 21.20
C ASP A 89 11.32 9.88 20.18
N SER A 90 10.96 8.94 19.29
CA SER A 90 10.03 9.18 18.18
C SER A 90 8.70 8.44 18.31
N PHE A 91 8.60 7.46 19.21
CA PHE A 91 7.43 6.60 19.37
C PHE A 91 7.05 6.39 20.83
N ASP A 92 5.75 6.39 21.08
CA ASP A 92 5.16 5.93 22.33
C ASP A 92 4.49 4.57 22.09
N VAL A 93 4.92 3.55 22.84
CA VAL A 93 4.39 2.19 22.76
C VAL A 93 3.48 1.93 23.96
N VAL A 94 2.30 1.37 23.69
CA VAL A 94 1.31 1.01 24.71
C VAL A 94 0.98 -0.49 24.57
N GLY A 95 1.28 -1.24 25.62
CA GLY A 95 1.09 -2.70 25.68
C GLY A 95 2.41 -3.43 25.91
N ASP A 96 2.31 -4.74 26.11
CA ASP A 96 3.48 -5.57 26.37
C ASP A 96 4.25 -5.85 25.07
N MET A 97 5.57 -5.69 25.09
CA MET A 97 6.45 -6.04 23.97
C MET A 97 6.94 -7.49 24.03
N ALA A 98 6.56 -8.20 25.09
CA ALA A 98 6.82 -9.62 25.27
C ALA A 98 5.51 -10.36 25.51
N ALA A 99 5.44 -11.61 25.04
CA ALA A 99 4.31 -12.49 25.27
C ALA A 99 4.81 -13.94 25.43
N SER A 100 4.10 -14.75 26.19
CA SER A 100 4.41 -16.18 26.37
C SER A 100 3.18 -17.03 26.09
N PHE A 101 3.37 -18.12 25.36
CA PHE A 101 2.35 -19.13 25.09
C PHE A 101 2.89 -20.50 25.49
N ASP A 102 2.12 -21.24 26.27
CA ASP A 102 2.56 -22.56 26.75
C ASP A 102 2.71 -23.55 25.59
N LYS A 103 1.77 -23.52 24.64
CA LYS A 103 1.72 -24.44 23.51
C LYS A 103 1.01 -23.82 22.30
N ILE A 104 1.55 -24.05 21.10
CA ILE A 104 0.92 -23.74 19.81
C ILE A 104 0.81 -25.04 19.00
N PRO A 105 -0.40 -25.61 18.84
CA PRO A 105 -0.60 -26.81 18.02
C PRO A 105 -0.20 -26.59 16.55
N GLU A 106 0.07 -27.69 15.84
CA GLU A 106 0.24 -27.68 14.38
C GLU A 106 -0.94 -27.02 13.66
N GLY A 107 -0.67 -26.25 12.61
CA GLY A 107 -1.70 -25.59 11.82
C GLY A 107 -2.47 -24.48 12.54
N ILE A 108 -2.12 -24.14 13.79
CA ILE A 108 -2.77 -23.08 14.57
C ILE A 108 -1.92 -21.81 14.57
N SER A 109 -2.62 -20.66 14.59
CA SER A 109 -1.99 -19.36 14.79
C SER A 109 -2.44 -18.71 16.09
N VAL A 110 -1.50 -18.05 16.76
CA VAL A 110 -1.76 -17.17 17.90
C VAL A 110 -1.38 -15.75 17.54
N GLN A 111 -1.99 -14.78 18.22
CA GLN A 111 -1.74 -13.36 17.96
C GLN A 111 -1.37 -12.63 19.24
N HIS A 112 -0.42 -11.71 19.12
CA HIS A 112 -0.06 -10.74 20.12
C HIS A 112 -0.18 -9.34 19.54
N THR A 113 -0.74 -8.39 20.29
CA THR A 113 -1.00 -7.04 19.79
C THR A 113 -0.48 -5.99 20.75
N TYR A 114 0.14 -4.96 20.18
CA TYR A 114 0.51 -3.75 20.90
C TYR A 114 0.16 -2.52 20.06
N LYS A 115 0.11 -1.37 20.73
CA LYS A 115 -0.22 -0.10 20.10
C LYS A 115 1.02 0.77 20.04
N VAL A 116 1.17 1.51 18.95
CA VAL A 116 2.27 2.44 18.74
C VAL A 116 1.73 3.76 18.25
N THR A 117 2.23 4.85 18.82
CA THR A 117 1.91 6.22 18.43
C THR A 117 3.20 6.90 18.03
N SER A 118 3.25 7.42 16.80
CA SER A 118 4.41 8.18 16.33
C SER A 118 4.26 9.63 16.73
N LYS A 119 5.33 10.24 17.25
CA LYS A 119 5.34 11.66 17.64
C LYS A 119 5.47 12.57 16.43
N GLU A 120 6.22 12.14 15.42
CA GLU A 120 6.53 12.91 14.21
C GLU A 120 6.54 12.00 12.98
N ALA A 121 6.11 12.54 11.83
CA ALA A 121 6.21 11.84 10.54
C ALA A 121 7.66 11.49 10.21
N SER A 122 7.97 10.20 10.19
CA SER A 122 9.31 9.69 9.96
C SER A 122 9.29 8.29 9.35
N THR A 123 10.44 7.85 8.87
CA THR A 123 10.63 6.48 8.39
C THR A 123 11.63 5.78 9.28
N VAL A 124 11.21 4.68 9.91
CA VAL A 124 12.04 3.92 10.84
C VAL A 124 12.04 2.44 10.45
N GLN A 125 13.22 1.83 10.50
CA GLN A 125 13.38 0.39 10.37
C GLN A 125 13.35 -0.24 11.76
N VAL A 126 12.32 -1.04 12.01
CA VAL A 126 12.18 -1.80 13.26
C VAL A 126 12.63 -3.24 12.97
N PRO A 127 13.56 -3.80 13.76
CA PRO A 127 13.98 -5.18 13.60
C PRO A 127 12.80 -6.16 13.72
N GLY A 128 13.01 -7.36 13.18
CA GLY A 128 12.03 -8.45 13.23
C GLY A 128 11.80 -8.96 14.65
N THR A 129 10.59 -9.48 14.90
CA THR A 129 10.21 -10.08 16.17
C THR A 129 10.98 -11.39 16.34
N ARG A 130 11.55 -11.63 17.50
CA ARG A 130 12.19 -12.91 17.82
C ARG A 130 11.23 -13.75 18.64
N VAL A 131 11.07 -15.01 18.26
CA VAL A 131 10.21 -15.97 18.95
C VAL A 131 11.04 -17.20 19.29
N ALA A 132 11.35 -17.38 20.56
CA ALA A 132 12.01 -18.58 21.07
C ALA A 132 10.96 -19.65 21.37
N TYR A 133 11.22 -20.91 21.01
CA TYR A 133 10.29 -22.03 21.23
C TYR A 133 11.03 -23.36 21.30
N THR A 134 10.41 -24.36 21.91
CA THR A 134 10.90 -25.75 21.90
C THR A 134 10.13 -26.51 20.80
N PRO A 135 10.81 -27.03 19.76
CA PRO A 135 10.19 -27.66 18.59
C PRO A 135 9.66 -29.08 18.84
N SER A 136 10.34 -29.85 19.70
CA SER A 136 9.99 -31.22 20.08
C SER A 136 10.52 -31.53 21.50
N GLU A 137 10.00 -32.56 22.17
CA GLU A 137 10.44 -32.91 23.54
C GLU A 137 11.90 -33.38 23.55
N GLY A 138 12.76 -32.72 24.33
CA GLY A 138 14.18 -33.06 24.44
C GLY A 138 15.10 -32.35 23.43
N GLU A 139 14.56 -31.55 22.51
CA GLU A 139 15.34 -30.72 21.59
C GLU A 139 15.64 -29.34 22.19
N PHE A 140 16.71 -28.70 21.71
CA PHE A 140 17.11 -27.37 22.15
C PHE A 140 16.10 -26.29 21.72
N GLU A 141 16.04 -25.19 22.48
CA GLU A 141 15.23 -24.03 22.08
C GLU A 141 15.70 -23.49 20.71
N GLN A 142 14.75 -23.31 19.80
CA GLN A 142 14.95 -22.68 18.50
C GLN A 142 14.42 -21.24 18.51
N VAL A 143 14.91 -20.42 17.58
CA VAL A 143 14.46 -19.03 17.42
C VAL A 143 13.94 -18.78 16.02
N ALA A 144 12.65 -18.53 15.91
CA ALA A 144 12.04 -17.99 14.70
C ALA A 144 12.17 -16.46 14.69
N THR A 145 12.54 -15.88 13.55
CA THR A 145 12.66 -14.42 13.39
C THR A 145 11.72 -13.94 12.30
N GLY A 146 10.86 -12.97 12.63
CA GLY A 146 10.00 -12.31 11.65
C GLY A 146 10.76 -11.32 10.75
N PRO A 147 10.15 -10.86 9.66
CA PRO A 147 10.75 -9.84 8.81
C PRO A 147 10.89 -8.50 9.54
N GLN A 148 11.89 -7.70 9.15
CA GLN A 148 12.00 -6.31 9.58
C GLN A 148 10.82 -5.47 9.06
N LEU A 149 10.38 -4.49 9.85
CA LEU A 149 9.29 -3.60 9.51
C LEU A 149 9.85 -2.22 9.14
N LEU A 150 9.67 -1.83 7.87
CA LEU A 150 9.83 -0.43 7.47
C LEU A 150 8.54 0.31 7.82
N PHE A 151 8.57 1.06 8.92
CA PHE A 151 7.43 1.84 9.38
C PHE A 151 7.55 3.27 8.88
N HIS A 152 6.58 3.69 8.05
CA HIS A 152 6.51 5.03 7.49
C HIS A 152 5.27 5.74 8.02
N THR A 153 5.47 6.86 8.70
CA THR A 153 4.38 7.73 9.18
C THR A 153 4.25 8.96 8.31
N HIS A 154 2.99 9.32 8.07
CA HIS A 154 2.61 10.48 7.29
C HIS A 154 2.16 11.63 8.17
N THR A 155 2.35 12.84 7.65
CA THR A 155 1.75 14.02 8.27
C THR A 155 0.24 14.04 8.05
N ILE A 156 -0.47 14.79 8.90
CA ILE A 156 -1.90 15.00 8.72
C ILE A 156 -2.18 15.67 7.36
N LEU A 157 -1.37 16.65 6.95
CA LEU A 157 -1.54 17.36 5.69
C LEU A 157 -1.36 16.44 4.47
N GLU A 158 -0.35 15.57 4.45
CA GLU A 158 -0.18 14.57 3.40
C GLU A 158 -1.38 13.62 3.30
N SER A 159 -1.91 13.19 4.45
CA SER A 159 -3.08 12.31 4.44
C SER A 159 -4.32 12.99 3.86
N LEU A 160 -4.49 14.30 4.12
CA LEU A 160 -5.60 15.09 3.60
C LEU A 160 -5.44 15.35 2.10
N THR A 161 -4.23 15.62 1.62
CA THR A 161 -3.99 15.79 0.18
C THR A 161 -4.29 14.49 -0.56
N VAL A 162 -3.81 13.33 -0.09
CA VAL A 162 -4.11 12.03 -0.70
C VAL A 162 -5.61 11.76 -0.74
N LYS A 163 -6.32 12.01 0.37
CA LYS A 163 -7.79 11.85 0.43
C LYS A 163 -8.51 12.80 -0.53
N ALA A 164 -8.07 14.05 -0.62
CA ALA A 164 -8.65 15.02 -1.56
C ALA A 164 -8.40 14.61 -3.02
N LEU A 165 -7.21 14.10 -3.36
CA LEU A 165 -6.91 13.57 -4.70
C LEU A 165 -7.72 12.33 -5.03
N GLN A 166 -7.88 11.40 -4.09
CA GLN A 166 -8.70 10.21 -4.27
C GLN A 166 -10.18 10.59 -4.47
N PHE A 167 -10.67 11.54 -3.69
CA PHE A 167 -12.02 12.08 -3.85
C PHE A 167 -12.19 12.75 -5.21
N GLY A 168 -11.25 13.63 -5.60
CA GLY A 168 -11.26 14.31 -6.89
C GLY A 168 -11.28 13.33 -8.05
N SER A 169 -10.39 12.34 -8.02
CA SER A 169 -10.31 11.28 -9.01
C SER A 169 -11.63 10.50 -9.09
N THR A 170 -12.19 10.08 -7.95
CA THR A 170 -13.44 9.31 -7.93
C THR A 170 -14.63 10.13 -8.42
N PHE A 171 -14.75 11.39 -8.01
CA PHE A 171 -15.86 12.26 -8.35
C PHE A 171 -15.83 12.71 -9.83
N THR A 172 -14.63 12.95 -10.36
CA THR A 172 -14.44 13.47 -11.72
C THR A 172 -14.13 12.38 -12.76
N GLY A 173 -14.16 11.10 -12.36
CA GLY A 173 -13.84 9.98 -13.25
C GLY A 173 -12.37 9.95 -13.69
N GLY A 174 -11.47 10.41 -12.83
CA GLY A 174 -10.01 10.41 -13.02
C GLY A 174 -9.42 11.74 -13.48
N ASN A 175 -10.24 12.77 -13.70
CA ASN A 175 -9.78 14.05 -14.24
C ASN A 175 -9.05 14.93 -13.21
N PHE A 176 -9.36 14.79 -11.91
CA PHE A 176 -8.74 15.53 -10.81
C PHE A 176 -7.88 14.60 -9.97
N ASN A 177 -6.69 14.26 -10.49
CA ASN A 177 -5.76 13.33 -9.83
C ASN A 177 -4.47 14.01 -9.31
N SER A 178 -4.28 15.31 -9.60
CA SER A 178 -3.15 16.08 -9.10
C SER A 178 -3.60 17.37 -8.39
N VAL A 179 -2.72 17.92 -7.55
CA VAL A 179 -2.94 19.22 -6.90
C VAL A 179 -3.17 20.32 -7.95
N GLN A 180 -2.52 20.21 -9.11
CA GLN A 180 -2.65 21.19 -10.18
C GLN A 180 -4.00 21.12 -10.90
N ASP A 181 -4.62 19.94 -10.99
CA ASP A 181 -5.95 19.81 -11.57
C ASP A 181 -7.01 20.45 -10.68
N TRP A 182 -6.84 20.32 -9.36
CA TRP A 182 -7.65 21.07 -8.38
C TRP A 182 -7.48 22.58 -8.54
N LEU A 183 -6.26 23.07 -8.72
CA LEU A 183 -6.00 24.50 -8.98
C LEU A 183 -6.64 24.98 -10.29
N ARG A 184 -6.50 24.20 -11.38
CA ARG A 184 -7.15 24.50 -12.67
C ARG A 184 -8.67 24.52 -12.53
N GLY A 185 -9.24 23.53 -11.84
CA GLY A 185 -10.66 23.47 -11.51
C GLY A 185 -11.14 24.71 -10.77
N ALA A 186 -10.37 25.18 -9.78
CA ALA A 186 -10.67 26.40 -9.04
C ALA A 186 -10.65 27.65 -9.93
N TYR A 187 -9.68 27.78 -10.85
CA TYR A 187 -9.65 28.89 -11.81
C TYR A 187 -10.85 28.88 -12.76
N VAL A 188 -11.23 27.71 -13.29
CA VAL A 188 -12.40 27.58 -14.16
C VAL A 188 -13.68 27.92 -13.40
N ALA A 189 -13.84 27.39 -12.18
CA ALA A 189 -15.00 27.68 -11.33
C ALA A 189 -15.08 29.17 -10.97
N GLY A 190 -13.96 29.79 -10.63
CA GLY A 190 -13.87 31.23 -10.37
C GLY A 190 -14.25 32.08 -11.59
N GLY A 191 -13.77 31.70 -12.78
CA GLY A 191 -14.14 32.35 -14.04
C GLY A 191 -15.64 32.23 -14.34
N LEU A 192 -16.24 31.04 -14.16
CA LEU A 192 -17.68 30.84 -14.34
C LEU A 192 -18.51 31.63 -13.32
N ALA A 193 -18.08 31.67 -12.06
CA ALA A 193 -18.75 32.45 -11.03
C ALA A 193 -18.73 33.96 -11.36
N ALA A 194 -17.58 34.48 -11.82
CA ALA A 194 -17.45 35.86 -12.27
C ALA A 194 -18.36 36.15 -13.48
N ALA A 195 -18.39 35.26 -14.47
CA ALA A 195 -19.26 35.40 -15.63
C ALA A 195 -20.75 35.38 -15.25
N LEU A 196 -21.15 34.49 -14.34
CA LEU A 196 -22.51 34.40 -13.83
C LEU A 196 -22.91 35.65 -13.04
N ALA A 197 -22.01 36.19 -12.21
CA ALA A 197 -22.22 37.43 -11.49
C ALA A 197 -22.38 38.63 -12.45
N ALA A 198 -21.51 38.71 -13.47
CA ALA A 198 -21.61 39.73 -14.52
C ALA A 198 -22.92 39.63 -15.30
N TYR A 199 -23.35 38.42 -15.67
CA TYR A 199 -24.63 38.19 -16.35
C TYR A 199 -25.84 38.60 -15.49
N ARG A 200 -25.83 38.27 -14.19
CA ARG A 200 -26.88 38.70 -13.24
C ARG A 200 -26.91 40.22 -13.07
N ALA A 201 -25.74 40.86 -13.00
CA ALA A 201 -25.66 42.32 -12.95
C ALA A 201 -26.18 42.96 -14.23
N TYR A 202 -25.78 42.44 -15.40
CA TYR A 202 -26.23 42.94 -16.70
C TYR A 202 -27.74 42.81 -16.89
N SER A 203 -28.30 41.62 -16.62
CA SER A 203 -29.74 41.37 -16.77
C SER A 203 -30.58 42.24 -15.84
N SER A 204 -30.17 42.42 -14.58
CA SER A 204 -30.87 43.33 -13.65
C SER A 204 -30.84 44.79 -14.11
N MET A 205 -29.71 45.27 -14.64
CA MET A 205 -29.59 46.63 -15.16
C MET A 205 -30.40 46.84 -16.45
N ALA A 206 -30.48 45.83 -17.32
CA ALA A 206 -31.30 45.86 -18.53
C ALA A 206 -32.80 46.03 -18.19
N VAL A 207 -33.31 45.28 -17.21
CA VAL A 207 -34.69 45.41 -16.71
C VAL A 207 -34.92 46.81 -16.11
N SER A 208 -34.00 47.29 -15.28
CA SER A 208 -34.07 48.63 -14.68
C SER A 208 -34.13 49.73 -15.75
N ASN A 209 -33.29 49.64 -16.78
CA ASN A 209 -33.28 50.60 -17.89
C ASN A 209 -34.58 50.57 -18.71
N ALA A 210 -35.15 49.39 -18.96
CA ALA A 210 -36.44 49.27 -19.64
C ALA A 210 -37.57 49.94 -18.82
N THR A 211 -37.60 49.73 -17.50
CA THR A 211 -38.55 50.37 -16.59
C THR A 211 -38.38 51.88 -16.57
N ARG A 212 -37.13 52.39 -16.52
CA ARG A 212 -36.83 53.84 -16.58
C ARG A 212 -37.29 54.46 -17.90
N LYS A 213 -37.06 53.78 -19.04
CA LYS A 213 -37.54 54.24 -20.35
C LYS A 213 -39.07 54.30 -20.39
N ARG A 214 -39.76 53.27 -19.91
CA ARG A 214 -41.22 53.23 -19.83
C ARG A 214 -41.76 54.36 -18.94
N ALA A 215 -41.17 54.59 -17.78
CA ALA A 215 -41.59 55.65 -16.86
C ALA A 215 -41.46 57.05 -17.51
N ARG A 216 -40.37 57.30 -18.24
CA ARG A 216 -40.18 58.56 -18.99
C ARG A 216 -41.21 58.73 -20.11
N ALA A 217 -41.50 57.68 -20.86
CA ALA A 217 -42.50 57.72 -21.94
C ALA A 217 -43.91 57.99 -21.42
N LEU A 218 -44.29 57.40 -20.29
CA LEU A 218 -45.57 57.67 -19.63
C LEU A 218 -45.65 59.11 -19.12
N ALA A 219 -44.56 59.65 -18.55
CA ALA A 219 -44.51 61.05 -18.12
C ALA A 219 -44.73 62.01 -19.29
N SER A 220 -44.06 61.80 -20.43
CA SER A 220 -44.26 62.65 -21.61
C SER A 220 -45.67 62.56 -22.21
N LEU A 221 -46.31 61.38 -22.16
CA LEU A 221 -47.71 61.25 -22.60
C LEU A 221 -48.66 62.04 -21.69
N GLY A 222 -48.47 61.96 -20.38
CA GLY A 222 -49.28 62.72 -19.42
C GLY A 222 -49.08 64.23 -19.50
N GLU A 223 -47.91 64.70 -19.95
CA GLU A 223 -47.69 66.12 -20.27
C GLU A 223 -48.47 66.55 -21.52
N LEU A 224 -48.42 65.76 -22.60
CA LEU A 224 -49.15 66.04 -23.84
C LEU A 224 -50.68 66.01 -23.66
N GLU A 225 -51.21 65.15 -22.78
CA GLU A 225 -52.64 65.11 -22.45
C GLU A 225 -53.10 66.37 -21.72
N LYS A 226 -52.23 67.05 -20.96
CA LYS A 226 -52.57 68.29 -20.25
C LYS A 226 -52.60 69.54 -21.14
N GLU A 227 -51.93 69.50 -22.29
CA GLU A 227 -51.85 70.62 -23.24
C GLU A 227 -52.99 70.63 -24.27
N LYS A 228 -53.87 69.61 -24.28
CA LYS A 228 -55.08 69.53 -25.11
C LYS A 228 -56.32 70.02 -24.37
#